data_AF-A0A402B973-F1
#
_entry.id   AF-A0A402B973-F1
#
_cell.length_a   1.000
_cell.length_b   1.000
_cell.length_c   1.000
_cell.angle_alpha   90.00
_cell.angle_beta   90.00
_cell.angle_gamma   90.00
#
_symmetry.space_group_name_H-M   'P 1'
#
loop_
_entity.id
_entity.type
_entity.pdbx_description
1 polymer ?
#
loop_
_entity_poly.entity_id
_entity_poly.type
_entity_poly.pdbx_seq_one_letter_code
_entity_poly.pdbx_strand_id
1 'polypeptide(L)'
;MPDFLVGISIPNTLNFILFLVLWIILCELTHVVVLLWRREPLIGWAVGPFGLTFMALREPSLLYIWLDVLVPALVSGSILFIGLFTSLSPVIFPSTLFKVIVMICGMLFTSIPDLVRAVSDLRYPLWGEARILRTMQFLRANWSKIHFTSFGHSYLRTHFGSNPAELLQILP
;
A
#
# COMPACT_ATOMS: atom_id res chain seq x y z
N MET A 1 36.56 -23.24 12.28
CA MET A 1 36.34 -21.78 12.43
C MET A 1 34.92 -21.52 11.98
N PRO A 2 34.08 -20.81 12.73
CA PRO A 2 32.66 -20.84 12.44
C PRO A 2 32.33 -19.88 11.28
N ASP A 3 31.55 -20.37 10.32
CA ASP A 3 31.15 -19.71 9.06
C ASP A 3 30.25 -18.47 9.22
N PHE A 4 30.26 -17.81 10.38
CA PHE A 4 29.44 -16.62 10.68
C PHE A 4 29.91 -15.35 9.96
N LEU A 5 31.02 -15.40 9.21
CA LEU A 5 31.58 -14.26 8.46
C LEU A 5 31.36 -14.37 6.94
N VAL A 6 30.52 -15.29 6.45
CA VAL A 6 30.04 -15.20 5.07
C VAL A 6 29.03 -14.07 5.01
N GLY A 7 29.51 -12.88 4.66
CA GLY A 7 28.68 -11.68 4.54
C GLY A 7 27.60 -11.82 3.47
N ILE A 8 26.54 -11.02 3.60
CA ILE A 8 25.52 -10.88 2.57
C ILE A 8 26.19 -10.30 1.32
N SER A 9 26.15 -11.01 0.20
CA SER A 9 26.67 -10.52 -1.07
C SER A 9 25.55 -10.32 -2.07
N ILE A 10 25.59 -9.18 -2.75
CA ILE A 10 24.66 -8.80 -3.82
C ILE A 10 25.44 -8.97 -5.12
N PRO A 11 25.36 -10.15 -5.77
CA PRO A 11 26.14 -10.43 -6.97
C PRO A 11 25.77 -9.50 -8.13
N ASN A 12 24.51 -9.03 -8.19
CA ASN A 12 24.04 -8.13 -9.22
C ASN A 12 23.07 -7.11 -8.61
N THR A 13 23.58 -5.89 -8.37
CA THR A 13 22.82 -4.77 -7.83
C THR A 13 21.65 -4.37 -8.72
N LEU A 14 21.77 -4.51 -10.04
CA LEU A 14 20.69 -4.21 -10.98
C LEU A 14 19.52 -5.19 -10.81
N ASN A 15 19.80 -6.49 -10.71
CA ASN A 15 18.75 -7.49 -10.43
C ASN A 15 18.08 -7.25 -9.07
N PHE A 16 18.85 -6.82 -8.07
CA PHE A 16 18.29 -6.48 -6.76
C PHE A 16 17.34 -5.27 -6.84
N ILE A 17 17.75 -4.20 -7.50
CA ILE A 17 16.91 -3.01 -7.70
C ILE A 17 15.65 -3.39 -8.49
N LEU A 18 15.79 -4.16 -9.57
CA LEU A 18 14.66 -4.60 -10.39
C LEU A 18 13.70 -5.46 -9.59
N PHE A 19 14.21 -6.36 -8.75
CA PHE A 19 13.39 -7.16 -7.84
C PHE A 19 12.62 -6.30 -6.84
N LEU A 20 13.26 -5.32 -6.20
CA LEU A 20 12.58 -4.41 -5.27
C LEU A 20 11.50 -3.57 -5.96
N VAL A 21 11.80 -3.02 -7.13
CA VAL A 21 10.83 -2.23 -7.92
C VAL A 21 9.65 -3.10 -8.32
N LEU A 22 9.90 -4.31 -8.82
CA LEU A 22 8.85 -5.26 -9.19
C LEU A 22 7.99 -5.65 -7.99
N TRP A 23 8.62 -5.91 -6.84
CA TRP A 23 7.93 -6.25 -5.61
C TRP A 23 6.99 -5.13 -5.15
N ILE A 24 7.46 -3.87 -5.14
CA ILE A 24 6.63 -2.72 -4.79
C ILE A 24 5.47 -2.56 -5.78
N ILE A 25 5.75 -2.61 -7.10
CA ILE A 25 4.73 -2.45 -8.14
C ILE A 25 3.63 -3.52 -8.01
N LEU A 26 4.01 -4.77 -7.78
CA LEU A 26 3.04 -5.86 -7.65
C LEU A 26 2.20 -5.74 -6.37
N CYS A 27 2.79 -5.28 -5.26
CA CYS A 27 2.03 -4.99 -4.03
C CYS A 27 0.99 -3.90 -4.30
N GLU A 28 1.40 -2.78 -4.89
CA GLU A 28 0.51 -1.67 -5.26
C GLU A 28 -0.60 -2.11 -6.23
N LEU A 29 -0.25 -2.92 -7.23
CA LEU A 29 -1.22 -3.45 -8.19
C LEU A 29 -2.25 -4.35 -7.51
N THR A 30 -1.89 -5.03 -6.43
CA THR A 30 -2.84 -5.85 -5.65
C THR A 30 -3.92 -4.98 -5.01
N HIS A 31 -3.57 -3.81 -4.46
CA HIS A 31 -4.56 -2.87 -3.94
C HIS A 31 -5.50 -2.37 -5.03
N VAL A 32 -4.98 -2.07 -6.23
CA VAL A 32 -5.80 -1.69 -7.39
C VAL A 32 -6.78 -2.81 -7.76
N VAL A 33 -6.31 -4.06 -7.79
CA VAL A 33 -7.15 -5.21 -8.12
C VAL A 33 -8.26 -5.42 -7.07
N VAL A 34 -7.94 -5.31 -5.78
CA VAL A 34 -8.94 -5.40 -4.70
C VAL A 34 -9.99 -4.28 -4.82
N LEU A 35 -9.56 -3.07 -5.19
CA LEU A 35 -10.45 -1.94 -5.41
C LEU A 35 -11.35 -2.16 -6.65
N LEU A 36 -10.79 -2.62 -7.77
CA LEU A 36 -11.53 -2.93 -8.99
C LEU A 36 -12.56 -4.05 -8.77
N TRP A 37 -12.19 -5.07 -7.99
CA TRP A 37 -13.07 -6.19 -7.67
C TRP A 37 -14.38 -5.74 -7.01
N ARG A 38 -14.31 -4.69 -6.18
CA ARG A 38 -15.48 -4.16 -5.45
C ARG A 38 -16.40 -3.28 -6.29
N ARG A 39 -15.93 -2.79 -7.44
CA ARG A 39 -16.68 -1.88 -8.32
C ARG A 39 -17.15 -0.59 -7.62
N GLU A 40 -16.42 -0.13 -6.61
CA GLU A 40 -16.76 1.09 -5.89
C GLU A 40 -16.35 2.34 -6.69
N PRO A 41 -17.14 3.43 -6.64
CA PRO A 41 -16.82 4.64 -7.39
C PRO A 41 -15.60 5.35 -6.79
N LEU A 42 -14.54 5.44 -7.59
CA LEU A 42 -13.28 6.08 -7.22
C LEU A 42 -13.41 7.61 -7.33
N ILE A 43 -13.22 8.30 -6.21
CA ILE A 43 -13.20 9.78 -6.12
C ILE A 43 -11.85 10.31 -6.58
N GLY A 44 -10.77 9.63 -6.21
CA GLY A 44 -9.43 10.05 -6.54
C GLY A 44 -8.39 9.06 -6.07
N TRP A 45 -7.15 9.36 -6.40
CA TRP A 45 -5.98 8.63 -5.95
C TRP A 45 -4.90 9.64 -5.60
N ALA A 46 -4.01 9.28 -4.69
CA ALA A 46 -2.91 10.12 -4.29
C ALA A 46 -1.61 9.35 -4.32
N VAL A 47 -0.56 10.03 -4.77
CA VAL A 47 0.80 9.53 -4.75
C VAL A 47 1.51 10.13 -3.56
N GLY A 48 1.87 9.30 -2.60
CA GLY A 48 2.63 9.69 -1.41
C GLY A 48 3.98 8.99 -1.32
N PRO A 49 4.82 9.38 -0.34
CA PRO A 49 6.10 8.72 -0.07
C PRO A 49 5.94 7.25 0.35
N PHE A 50 4.75 6.88 0.85
CA PHE A 50 4.41 5.53 1.30
C PHE A 50 3.60 4.73 0.27
N GLY A 51 3.48 5.21 -0.98
CA GLY A 51 2.79 4.47 -2.05
C GLY A 51 1.54 5.16 -2.59
N LEU A 52 0.70 4.37 -3.26
CA LEU A 52 -0.57 4.84 -3.83
C LEU A 52 -1.68 4.69 -2.80
N THR A 53 -2.43 5.76 -2.56
CA THR A 53 -3.62 5.72 -1.71
C THR A 53 -4.85 6.07 -2.52
N PHE A 54 -5.83 5.17 -2.54
CA PHE A 54 -7.08 5.36 -3.27
C PHE A 54 -8.16 5.92 -2.36
N MET A 55 -8.89 6.91 -2.87
CA MET A 55 -10.06 7.51 -2.25
C MET A 55 -11.29 7.02 -3.00
N ALA A 56 -12.04 6.10 -2.39
CA ALA A 56 -13.29 5.58 -2.93
C ALA A 56 -14.45 5.82 -1.94
N LEU A 57 -15.65 5.99 -2.49
CA LEU A 57 -16.88 5.95 -1.70
C LEU A 57 -17.14 4.50 -1.32
N ARG A 58 -16.73 4.16 -0.10
CA ARG A 58 -16.78 2.80 0.43
C ARG A 58 -17.58 2.73 1.71
N GLU A 59 -18.46 1.75 1.79
CA GLU A 59 -19.05 1.32 3.05
C GLU A 59 -18.07 0.41 3.82
N PRO A 60 -17.83 0.69 5.11
CA PRO A 60 -16.96 -0.12 5.94
C PRO A 60 -17.56 -1.53 6.09
N SER A 61 -16.88 -2.51 5.52
CA SER A 61 -17.31 -3.90 5.47
C SER A 61 -16.19 -4.79 5.97
N LEU A 62 -16.48 -5.63 6.99
CA LEU A 62 -15.47 -6.40 7.71
C LEU A 62 -14.65 -7.32 6.81
N LEU A 63 -15.31 -8.16 6.00
CA LEU A 63 -14.66 -9.08 5.05
C LEU A 63 -13.63 -8.36 4.19
N TYR A 64 -14.02 -7.17 3.81
CA TYR A 64 -13.38 -6.34 2.85
C TYR A 64 -12.23 -5.54 3.48
N ILE A 65 -12.33 -5.13 4.74
CA ILE A 65 -11.21 -4.58 5.50
C ILE A 65 -10.11 -5.65 5.64
N TRP A 66 -10.50 -6.90 5.91
CA TRP A 66 -9.54 -8.01 5.99
C TRP A 66 -8.90 -8.35 4.64
N LEU A 67 -9.66 -8.33 3.54
CA LEU A 67 -9.12 -8.57 2.20
C LEU A 67 -8.06 -7.53 1.81
N ASP A 68 -8.24 -6.26 2.19
CA ASP A 68 -7.24 -5.21 1.94
C ASP A 68 -5.90 -5.46 2.66
N VAL A 69 -5.91 -6.21 3.77
CA VAL A 69 -4.68 -6.53 4.51
C VAL A 69 -4.12 -7.87 4.06
N LEU A 70 -4.97 -8.89 3.93
CA LEU A 70 -4.53 -10.26 3.68
C LEU A 70 -4.04 -10.46 2.25
N VAL A 71 -4.71 -9.89 1.25
CA VAL A 71 -4.33 -10.13 -0.15
C VAL A 71 -2.96 -9.51 -0.47
N PRO A 72 -2.68 -8.23 -0.15
CA PRO A 72 -1.35 -7.65 -0.37
C PRO A 72 -0.26 -8.34 0.46
N ALA A 73 -0.56 -8.72 1.71
CA ALA A 73 0.40 -9.45 2.55
C ALA A 73 0.75 -10.82 1.95
N LEU A 74 -0.24 -11.55 1.41
CA LEU A 74 -0.03 -12.86 0.77
C LEU A 74 0.77 -12.71 -0.53
N VAL A 75 0.45 -11.71 -1.35
CA VAL A 75 1.19 -11.41 -2.58
C VAL A 75 2.63 -11.00 -2.27
N SER A 76 2.84 -10.10 -1.32
CA SER A 76 4.16 -9.69 -0.84
C SER A 76 4.97 -10.88 -0.33
N GLY A 77 4.37 -11.72 0.51
CA GLY A 77 5.02 -12.95 1.00
C GLY A 77 5.38 -13.91 -0.12
N SER A 78 4.51 -14.08 -1.10
CA SER A 78 4.74 -14.97 -2.26
C SER A 78 5.89 -14.47 -3.14
N ILE A 79 5.94 -13.17 -3.41
CA ILE A 79 7.02 -12.55 -4.21
C ILE A 79 8.36 -12.65 -3.47
N LEU A 80 8.38 -12.37 -2.17
CA LEU A 80 9.59 -12.51 -1.36
C LEU A 80 10.03 -13.97 -1.25
N PHE A 81 9.10 -14.90 -1.12
CA PHE A 81 9.41 -16.34 -1.10
C PHE A 81 10.03 -16.77 -2.43
N ILE A 82 9.39 -16.48 -3.56
CA ILE A 82 9.91 -16.83 -4.89
C ILE A 82 11.25 -16.13 -5.12
N GLY A 83 11.35 -14.84 -4.80
CA GLY A 83 12.56 -14.06 -4.93
C GLY A 83 13.72 -14.65 -4.15
N LEU A 84 13.56 -14.89 -2.85
CA LEU A 84 14.68 -15.23 -1.96
C LEU A 84 15.04 -16.73 -1.96
N PHE A 85 14.09 -17.61 -2.29
CA PHE A 85 14.26 -19.07 -2.19
C PHE A 85 14.47 -19.77 -3.53
N THR A 86 14.23 -19.11 -4.67
CA THR A 86 14.49 -19.71 -5.99
C THR A 86 15.82 -19.25 -6.58
N SER A 87 16.17 -19.78 -7.76
CA SER A 87 17.36 -19.38 -8.53
C SER A 87 17.33 -17.93 -8.99
N LEU A 88 16.18 -17.24 -8.85
CA LEU A 88 16.03 -15.81 -9.16
C LEU A 88 16.53 -14.89 -8.04
N SER A 89 17.10 -15.45 -6.95
CA SER A 89 17.54 -14.67 -5.80
C SER A 89 18.59 -13.63 -6.14
N PRO A 90 18.29 -12.33 -5.97
CA PRO A 90 19.25 -11.27 -6.24
C PRO A 90 20.31 -11.15 -5.13
N VAL A 91 20.12 -11.85 -4.00
CA VAL A 91 20.99 -11.78 -2.82
C VAL A 91 21.39 -13.18 -2.39
N ILE A 92 22.67 -13.35 -2.06
CA ILE A 92 23.20 -14.59 -1.50
C ILE A 92 23.22 -14.42 0.02
N PHE A 93 22.48 -15.29 0.70
CA PHE A 93 22.40 -15.31 2.15
C PHE A 93 23.22 -16.45 2.73
N PRO A 94 23.86 -16.24 3.90
CA PRO A 94 24.68 -17.26 4.55
C PRO A 94 23.87 -18.42 5.14
N SER A 95 22.59 -18.18 5.50
CA SER A 95 21.73 -19.22 6.03
C SER A 95 20.28 -19.05 5.59
N THR A 96 19.54 -20.16 5.58
CA THR A 96 18.11 -20.18 5.30
C THR A 96 17.31 -19.40 6.35
N LEU A 97 17.78 -19.36 7.61
CA LEU A 97 17.15 -18.58 8.67
C LEU A 97 17.17 -17.08 8.37
N PHE A 98 18.29 -16.55 7.87
CA PHE A 98 18.36 -15.14 7.45
C PHE A 98 17.37 -14.83 6.32
N LYS A 99 17.18 -15.74 5.36
CA LYS A 99 16.18 -15.57 4.29
C LYS A 99 14.76 -15.47 4.86
N VAL A 100 14.41 -16.34 5.81
CA VAL A 100 13.10 -16.32 6.48
C VAL A 100 12.91 -15.02 7.26
N ILE A 101 13.92 -14.56 8.00
CA ILE A 101 13.84 -13.29 8.75
C ILE A 101 13.63 -12.12 7.78
N VAL A 102 14.38 -12.04 6.70
CA VAL A 102 14.24 -10.96 5.69
C VAL A 102 12.88 -11.01 5.02
N MET A 103 12.37 -12.20 4.70
CA MET A 103 11.02 -12.38 4.15
C MET A 103 9.95 -11.88 5.12
N ILE A 104 10.03 -12.26 6.40
CA ILE A 104 9.09 -11.82 7.44
C ILE A 104 9.17 -10.31 7.61
N CYS A 105 10.36 -9.73 7.70
CA CYS A 105 10.55 -8.29 7.81
C CYS A 105 9.96 -7.54 6.61
N GLY A 106 10.21 -8.01 5.38
CA GLY A 106 9.67 -7.41 4.17
C GLY A 106 8.14 -7.47 4.13
N MET A 107 7.55 -8.62 4.45
CA MET A 107 6.11 -8.80 4.54
C MET A 107 5.48 -7.92 5.63
N LEU A 108 6.11 -7.80 6.80
CA LEU A 108 5.63 -6.92 7.87
C LEU A 108 5.72 -5.45 7.45
N PHE A 109 6.81 -5.05 6.80
CA PHE A 109 6.99 -3.67 6.36
C PHE A 109 5.90 -3.22 5.39
N THR A 110 5.49 -4.10 4.45
CA THR A 110 4.41 -3.79 3.50
C THR A 110 3.03 -3.87 4.15
N SER A 111 2.80 -4.77 5.12
CA SER A 111 1.47 -5.00 5.70
C SER A 111 1.12 -4.15 6.93
N ILE A 112 2.11 -3.58 7.66
CA ILE A 112 1.86 -2.74 8.84
C ILE A 112 0.97 -1.52 8.53
N PRO A 113 1.22 -0.73 7.46
CA PRO A 113 0.37 0.42 7.13
C PRO A 113 -1.09 0.02 6.91
N ASP A 114 -1.32 -1.10 6.22
CA ASP A 114 -2.67 -1.62 5.95
C ASP A 114 -3.33 -2.13 7.22
N LEU A 115 -2.59 -2.82 8.08
CA LEU A 115 -3.09 -3.28 9.37
C LEU A 115 -3.49 -2.09 10.27
N VAL A 116 -2.68 -1.04 10.32
CA VAL A 116 -2.98 0.17 11.09
C VAL A 116 -4.24 0.85 10.56
N ARG A 117 -4.37 0.97 9.23
CA ARG A 117 -5.58 1.50 8.58
C ARG A 117 -6.81 0.64 8.88
N ALA A 118 -6.69 -0.68 8.77
CA ALA A 118 -7.76 -1.63 9.08
C ALA A 118 -8.21 -1.55 10.55
N VAL A 119 -7.27 -1.53 11.50
CA VAL A 119 -7.58 -1.41 12.93
C VAL A 119 -8.25 -0.07 13.24
N SER A 120 -7.77 1.01 12.63
CA SER A 120 -8.41 2.33 12.74
C SER A 120 -9.84 2.31 12.20
N ASP A 121 -10.06 1.71 11.04
CA ASP A 121 -11.38 1.58 10.41
C ASP A 121 -12.35 0.71 11.23
N LEU A 122 -11.82 -0.29 11.93
CA LEU A 122 -12.60 -1.12 12.87
C LEU A 122 -12.98 -0.36 14.14
N ARG A 123 -12.07 0.45 14.69
CA ARG A 123 -12.31 1.22 15.93
C ARG A 123 -13.21 2.43 15.72
N TYR A 124 -13.03 3.12 14.59
CA TYR A 124 -13.74 4.34 14.25
C TYR A 124 -14.25 4.24 12.81
N PRO A 125 -15.37 3.51 12.58
CA PRO A 125 -15.91 3.32 11.24
C PRO A 125 -16.46 4.65 10.72
N LEU A 126 -15.62 5.35 9.95
CA LEU A 126 -16.03 6.54 9.21
C LEU A 126 -16.54 6.10 7.84
N TRP A 127 -17.64 6.69 7.39
CA TRP A 127 -18.23 6.47 6.08
C TRP A 127 -18.42 7.79 5.32
N GLY A 128 -18.67 7.69 4.02
CA GLY A 128 -19.03 8.83 3.16
C GLY A 128 -18.08 10.02 3.29
N GLU A 129 -18.64 11.20 3.49
CA GLU A 129 -17.92 12.48 3.54
C GLU A 129 -16.85 12.55 4.65
N ALA A 130 -17.16 12.05 5.85
CA ALA A 130 -16.22 12.10 6.98
C ALA A 130 -14.95 11.28 6.73
N ARG A 131 -15.08 10.14 6.03
CA ARG A 131 -13.94 9.33 5.60
C ARG A 131 -13.11 10.08 4.56
N ILE A 132 -13.77 10.68 3.57
CA ILE A 132 -13.11 11.43 2.49
C ILE A 132 -12.28 12.57 3.06
N LEU A 133 -12.86 13.38 3.95
CA LEU A 133 -12.15 14.50 4.59
C LEU A 133 -10.94 14.03 5.40
N ARG A 134 -11.11 12.97 6.19
CA ARG A 134 -9.99 12.38 6.94
C ARG A 134 -8.87 11.90 6.02
N THR A 135 -9.21 11.21 4.94
CA THR A 135 -8.20 10.71 3.98
C THR A 135 -7.50 11.88 3.29
N MET A 136 -8.23 12.93 2.91
CA MET A 136 -7.64 14.14 2.34
C MET A 136 -6.68 14.84 3.30
N GLN A 137 -7.07 15.02 4.57
CA GLN A 137 -6.20 15.59 5.61
C GLN A 137 -4.94 14.76 5.79
N PHE A 138 -5.07 13.43 5.89
CA PHE A 138 -3.92 12.55 6.02
C PHE A 138 -2.97 12.61 4.82
N LEU A 139 -3.52 12.68 3.61
CA LEU A 139 -2.73 12.78 2.39
C LEU A 139 -2.02 14.13 2.27
N ARG A 140 -2.68 15.21 2.69
CA ARG A 140 -2.06 16.53 2.77
C ARG A 140 -0.93 16.55 3.80
N ALA A 141 -1.16 15.99 4.99
CA ALA A 141 -0.15 15.86 6.03
C ALA A 141 1.09 15.06 5.57
N ASN A 142 0.90 14.09 4.68
CA ASN A 142 1.98 13.31 4.06
C ASN A 142 2.51 13.90 2.74
N TRP A 143 2.18 15.16 2.43
CA TRP A 143 2.66 15.88 1.23
C TRP A 143 2.36 15.12 -0.07
N SER A 144 1.28 14.33 -0.05
CA SER A 144 0.90 13.47 -1.16
C SER A 144 0.24 14.29 -2.25
N LYS A 145 0.57 14.00 -3.51
CA LYS A 145 -0.06 14.66 -4.65
C LYS A 145 -1.40 13.98 -4.94
N ILE A 146 -2.49 14.70 -4.70
CA ILE A 146 -3.85 14.20 -4.87
C ILE A 146 -4.33 14.44 -6.30
N HIS A 147 -4.86 13.40 -6.93
CA HIS A 147 -5.45 13.41 -8.25
C HIS A 147 -6.91 12.97 -8.18
N PHE A 148 -7.82 13.84 -8.63
CA PHE A 148 -9.25 13.56 -8.63
C PHE A 148 -9.71 12.97 -9.97
N THR A 149 -10.67 12.06 -9.91
CA THR A 149 -11.37 11.57 -11.11
C THR A 149 -12.49 12.55 -11.49
N SER A 150 -13.04 12.41 -12.71
CA SER A 150 -14.22 13.16 -13.13
C SER A 150 -15.40 12.99 -12.17
N PHE A 151 -15.60 11.75 -11.68
CA PHE A 151 -16.58 11.46 -10.65
C PHE A 151 -16.27 12.22 -9.35
N GLY A 152 -15.03 12.19 -8.86
CA GLY A 152 -14.65 12.91 -7.65
C GLY A 152 -14.86 14.42 -7.75
N HIS A 153 -14.56 15.03 -8.89
CA HIS A 153 -14.86 16.45 -9.12
C HIS A 153 -16.35 16.75 -9.02
N SER A 154 -17.20 15.93 -9.63
CA SER A 154 -18.65 16.10 -9.54
C SER A 154 -19.17 15.89 -8.12
N TYR A 155 -18.69 14.85 -7.44
CA TYR A 155 -19.08 14.48 -6.09
C TYR A 155 -18.71 15.57 -5.07
N LEU A 156 -17.48 16.11 -5.14
CA LEU A 156 -17.05 17.16 -4.22
C LEU A 156 -17.85 18.45 -4.41
N ARG A 157 -18.16 18.79 -5.67
CA ARG A 157 -18.97 19.97 -5.97
C ARG A 157 -20.41 19.82 -5.46
N THR A 158 -21.02 18.64 -5.56
CA THR A 158 -22.40 18.42 -5.11
C THR A 158 -22.51 18.27 -3.60
N HIS A 159 -21.57 17.60 -2.94
CA HIS A 159 -21.63 17.33 -1.50
C HIS A 159 -20.99 18.42 -0.64
N PHE A 160 -19.88 19.02 -1.07
CA PHE A 160 -19.15 20.03 -0.29
C PHE A 160 -19.28 21.45 -0.85
N GLY A 161 -20.00 21.64 -1.96
CA GLY A 161 -20.24 22.95 -2.58
C GLY A 161 -18.97 23.69 -3.04
N SER A 162 -17.83 23.00 -3.09
CA SER A 162 -16.51 23.60 -3.31
C SER A 162 -15.71 22.83 -4.34
N ASN A 163 -14.79 23.53 -5.01
CA ASN A 163 -13.86 22.87 -5.92
C ASN A 163 -12.79 22.12 -5.11
N PRO A 164 -12.27 20.98 -5.61
CA PRO A 164 -11.21 20.25 -4.92
C PRO A 164 -9.97 21.10 -4.60
N ALA A 165 -9.62 22.07 -5.44
CA ALA A 165 -8.51 22.98 -5.18
C ALA A 165 -8.79 23.92 -3.99
N GLU A 166 -10.02 24.39 -3.82
CA GLU A 166 -10.44 25.23 -2.69
C GLU A 166 -10.53 24.41 -1.40
N LEU A 167 -11.07 23.20 -1.49
CA LEU A 167 -11.18 22.29 -0.36
C LEU A 167 -9.79 21.85 0.15
N LEU A 168 -8.85 21.64 -0.79
CA LEU A 168 -7.41 21.47 -0.52
C LEU A 168 -6.68 22.77 -0.18
N GLN A 169 -7.33 23.92 -0.01
CA GLN A 169 -6.73 25.10 0.62
C GLN A 169 -7.22 25.24 2.06
N ILE A 170 -8.49 24.89 2.30
CA ILE A 170 -9.17 25.05 3.60
C ILE A 170 -8.77 23.96 4.62
N LEU A 171 -8.49 22.73 4.17
CA LEU A 171 -8.12 21.62 5.06
C LEU A 171 -6.70 21.82 5.66
N PRO A 172 -6.50 21.94 6.97
CA PRO A 172 -5.17 22.16 7.54
C PRO A 172 -4.17 21.03 7.23
#